data_AF-A0A075GBK5-F1
#
_entry.id   AF-A0A075GBK5-F1
#
_cell.length_a   1.000
_cell.length_b   1.000
_cell.length_c   1.000
_cell.angle_alpha   90.00
_cell.angle_beta   90.00
_cell.angle_gamma   90.00
#
_symmetry.space_group_name_H-M   'P 1'
#
loop_
_entity.id
_entity.type
_entity.pdbx_description
1 polymer ?
#
loop_
_entity_poly.entity_id
_entity_poly.type
_entity_poly.pdbx_seq_one_letter_code
_entity_poly.pdbx_strand_id
1 'polypeptide(L)' 'MACKNICEDYRAKKPVGGMRYLAGQKRCQNCDLFIHWEGIRCPCCATKLRAGPRRKGLKQLMVDSLQEAIPKTV' A
#
# COMPACT_ATOMS: atom_id res chain seq x y z
N MET A 1 8.86 11.95 -13.70
CA MET A 1 9.32 10.75 -14.43
C MET A 1 8.12 10.07 -15.04
N ALA A 2 8.20 9.69 -16.31
CA ALA A 2 7.13 8.95 -16.99
C ALA A 2 7.05 7.49 -16.47
N CYS A 3 5.84 6.93 -16.47
CA CYS A 3 5.64 5.51 -16.16
C CYS A 3 6.10 4.67 -17.37
N LYS A 4 6.97 3.68 -17.15
CA LYS A 4 7.47 2.70 -18.13
C LYS A 4 6.68 1.39 -18.16
N ASN A 5 5.54 1.31 -17.48
CA ASN A 5 4.65 0.15 -17.34
C ASN A 5 5.24 -1.16 -16.75
N ILE A 6 6.54 -1.23 -16.44
CA ILE A 6 7.16 -2.39 -15.76
C ILE A 6 6.60 -2.68 -14.35
N CYS A 7 5.84 -1.74 -13.77
CA CYS A 7 5.16 -1.94 -12.50
C CYS A 7 3.87 -2.78 -12.62
N GLU A 8 3.41 -3.08 -13.84
CA GLU A 8 2.25 -3.97 -14.06
C GLU A 8 2.53 -5.41 -13.65
N ASP A 9 3.77 -5.89 -13.81
CA ASP A 9 4.19 -7.23 -13.38
C ASP A 9 4.09 -7.41 -11.86
N TYR A 10 4.25 -6.32 -11.11
CA TYR A 10 4.16 -6.28 -9.65
C TYR A 10 2.77 -5.90 -9.14
N ARG A 11 1.77 -5.80 -10.03
CA ARG A 11 0.44 -5.31 -9.70
C ARG A 11 -0.24 -6.22 -8.68
N ALA A 12 -0.59 -5.62 -7.54
CA ALA A 12 -1.31 -6.30 -6.48
C ALA A 12 -2.79 -6.49 -6.83
N LYS A 13 -3.30 -7.70 -6.63
CA LYS A 13 -4.73 -8.01 -6.76
C LYS A 13 -5.51 -7.37 -5.61
N LYS A 14 -6.79 -7.08 -5.84
CA LYS A 14 -7.67 -6.54 -4.78
C LYS A 14 -7.83 -7.63 -3.70
N PRO A 15 -7.53 -7.35 -2.42
CA PRO A 15 -7.74 -8.32 -1.36
C PRO A 15 -9.25 -8.49 -1.12
N VAL A 16 -9.68 -9.72 -0.81
CA VAL A 16 -11.07 -10.03 -0.47
C VAL A 16 -11.27 -9.68 1.02
N GLY A 17 -12.12 -8.68 1.31
CA GLY A 17 -12.52 -8.36 2.68
C GLY A 17 -11.58 -7.49 3.53
N GLY A 18 -10.58 -6.80 2.95
CA GLY A 18 -9.62 -6.00 3.72
C GLY A 18 -9.15 -4.69 3.08
N MET A 19 -8.50 -3.85 3.88
CA MET A 19 -7.84 -2.63 3.41
C MET A 19 -6.57 -2.98 2.64
N ARG A 20 -6.39 -2.44 1.44
CA ARG A 20 -5.20 -2.71 0.59
C ARG A 20 -3.87 -2.43 1.32
N TYR A 21 -3.82 -1.35 2.10
CA TYR A 21 -2.63 -0.98 2.84
C TYR A 21 -2.33 -1.94 4.00
N LEU A 22 -3.35 -2.53 4.64
CA LEU A 22 -3.17 -3.57 5.66
C LEU A 22 -2.62 -4.86 5.06
N ALA A 23 -3.02 -5.19 3.82
CA ALA A 23 -2.46 -6.31 3.08
C ALA A 23 -1.02 -6.07 2.57
N GLY A 24 -0.34 -5.00 3.01
CA GLY A 24 1.02 -4.65 2.58
C GLY A 24 1.12 -4.10 1.15
N GLN A 25 -0.02 -3.83 0.48
CA GLN A 25 0.00 -3.25 -0.86
C GLN A 25 0.32 -1.77 -0.79
N LYS A 26 1.24 -1.32 -1.64
CA LYS A 26 1.63 0.08 -1.71
C LYS A 26 1.12 0.70 -3.00
N ARG A 27 0.66 1.96 -2.93
CA ARG A 27 0.17 2.70 -4.10
C ARG A 27 1.23 3.63 -4.65
N CYS A 28 1.51 3.52 -5.95
CA CYS A 28 2.27 4.54 -6.67
C CYS A 28 1.35 5.70 -7.06
N GLN A 29 1.73 6.96 -6.77
CA GLN A 29 0.92 8.12 -7.21
C GLN A 29 1.08 8.43 -8.70
N ASN A 30 2.24 8.16 -9.28
CA ASN A 30 2.54 8.52 -10.66
C ASN A 30 1.97 7.52 -11.69
N CYS A 31 1.89 6.23 -11.31
CA CYS A 31 1.33 5.17 -12.16
C CYS A 31 -0.08 4.75 -11.68
N ASP A 32 -0.58 5.35 -10.61
CA ASP A 32 -1.92 5.11 -10.02
C ASP A 32 -2.34 3.66 -9.71
N LEU A 33 -1.39 2.75 -9.62
CA LEU A 33 -1.63 1.34 -9.31
C LEU A 33 -1.08 0.91 -7.95
N PHE A 34 -1.59 -0.22 -7.46
CA PHE A 34 -1.13 -0.89 -6.25
C PHE A 34 -0.15 -2.00 -6.63
N ILE A 35 0.99 -2.04 -5.95
CA ILE A 35 2.01 -3.08 -6.13
C ILE A 35 2.38 -3.75 -4.82
N HIS A 36 2.80 -5.01 -4.91
CA HIS A 36 3.59 -5.65 -3.86
C HIS A 36 5.06 -5.36 -4.14
N TRP A 37 5.64 -4.50 -3.30
CA TRP A 37 7.04 -4.11 -3.42
C TRP A 37 7.62 -3.86 -2.04
N GLU A 38 8.74 -4.50 -1.74
CA GLU A 38 9.42 -4.36 -0.44
C GLU A 38 10.04 -2.97 -0.30
N GLY A 39 10.54 -2.39 -1.40
CA GLY A 39 11.15 -1.07 -1.41
C GLY A 39 10.18 0.11 -1.17
N ILE A 40 10.78 1.29 -0.99
CA ILE A 40 10.06 2.55 -0.74
C ILE A 40 9.69 3.26 -2.06
N ARG A 41 10.41 2.98 -3.15
CA ARG A 41 10.23 3.63 -4.45
C ARG A 41 9.65 2.65 -5.47
N CYS A 42 8.83 3.17 -6.37
CA CYS A 42 8.28 2.40 -7.48
C CYS A 42 9.41 1.94 -8.41
N PRO A 43 9.48 0.66 -8.81
CA PRO A 43 10.51 0.18 -9.74
C PRO A 43 10.40 0.86 -11.13
N CYS A 44 9.20 1.35 -11.47
CA CYS A 44 8.89 1.93 -12.77
C CYS A 44 9.26 3.42 -12.91
N CYS A 45 8.74 4.25 -12.01
CA CYS A 45 8.86 5.71 -12.09
C CYS A 45 9.71 6.32 -10.95
N ALA A 46 10.30 5.48 -10.10
CA ALA A 46 11.06 5.82 -8.90
C ALA A 46 10.34 6.73 -7.88
N THR A 47 9.05 7.01 -8.07
CA THR A 47 8.24 7.79 -7.13
C THR A 47 8.08 7.04 -5.82
N LYS A 48 8.09 7.77 -4.71
CA LYS A 48 7.83 7.20 -3.38
C LYS A 48 6.44 6.56 -3.33
N LEU A 49 6.41 5.29 -2.97
CA LEU A 49 5.20 4.51 -2.79
C LEU A 49 4.51 4.92 -1.50
N ARG A 50 3.18 4.96 -1.53
CA ARG A 50 2.37 5.19 -0.33
C ARG A 50 1.97 3.86 0.28
N ALA A 51 2.36 3.66 1.53
CA ALA A 51 1.94 2.54 2.37
C ALA A 51 0.72 2.88 3.26
N GLY A 52 0.10 4.05 3.07
CA GLY A 52 -1.05 4.45 3.86
C GLY A 52 -1.98 5.45 3.16
N PRO A 53 -3.22 5.59 3.67
CA PRO A 53 -4.22 6.50 3.15
C PRO A 53 -3.84 7.98 3.39
N ARG A 54 -4.40 8.89 2.57
CA ARG A 54 -4.12 10.34 2.65
C ARG A 54 -4.94 11.04 3.73
N ARG A 55 -6.18 10.57 3.97
CA ARG A 55 -7.11 11.15 4.94
C ARG A 55 -6.69 10.74 6.37
N LYS A 56 -6.61 11.71 7.28
CA LYS A 56 -6.23 11.48 8.68
C LYS A 56 -7.14 10.46 9.37
N GLY A 57 -8.46 10.57 9.21
CA GLY A 57 -9.41 9.61 9.81
C GLY A 57 -9.20 8.17 9.33
N LEU A 58 -8.89 7.97 8.04
CA LEU A 58 -8.61 6.62 7.52
C LEU A 58 -7.24 6.09 7.93
N LYS A 59 -6.28 6.97 8.25
CA LYS A 59 -5.02 6.56 8.87
C LYS A 59 -5.26 6.06 10.29
N GLN A 60 -6.09 6.76 11.06
CA GLN A 60 -6.42 6.36 12.43
C GLN A 60 -7.08 4.98 12.45
N LEU A 61 -8.13 4.79 11.63
CA LEU A 61 -8.78 3.48 11.47
C LEU A 61 -7.79 2.36 11.10
N MET A 62 -6.80 2.65 10.26
CA MET A 62 -5.79 1.67 9.90
C MET A 62 -4.85 1.33 11.06
N VAL A 63 -4.48 2.31 11.90
CA VAL A 63 -3.68 2.08 13.11
C VAL A 63 -4.49 1.30 14.14
N ASP A 64 -5.76 1.66 14.33
CA ASP A 64 -6.66 1.00 15.27
C ASP A 64 -6.85 -0.49 14.87
N SER A 65 -7.08 -0.77 13.58
CA SER A 65 -7.17 -2.16 13.08
C SER A 65 -5.86 -2.96 13.21
N LEU A 66 -4.69 -2.30 13.20
CA LEU A 66 -3.41 -2.98 13.48
C LEU A 66 -3.25 -3.29 14.97
N GLN A 67 -3.77 -2.44 15.86
CA GLN A 67 -3.73 -2.67 17.31
C GLN A 67 -4.68 -3.79 17.75
N GLU A 68 -5.86 -3.92 17.12
CA GLU A 68 -6.79 -5.03 17.39
C GLU A 68 -6.25 -6.39 16.93
N ALA A 69 -5.41 -6.41 15.89
CA ALA A 69 -4.81 -7.63 15.35
C ALA A 69 -3.63 -8.18 16.17
N ILE A 70 -3.10 -7.41 17.13
CA ILE A 70 -2.12 -7.90 18.11
C ILE A 70 -2.93 -8.42 19.30
N PRO A 71 -3.18 -9.74 19.42
CA PRO A 71 -3.79 -10.26 20.64
C PRO A 71 -2.88 -9.84 21.79
N LYS A 72 -3.46 -9.14 22.77
CA LYS A 72 -2.78 -8.82 24.03
C LYS A 72 -2.28 -10.15 24.59
N THR A 73 -0.99 -10.41 24.44
CA THR A 73 -0.31 -11.47 25.19
C THR A 73 -0.36 -11.02 26.64
N VAL A 74 -1.38 -11.52 27.34
CA VAL A 74 -1.47 -11.51 28.81
C VAL A 74 -0.48 -12.53 29.34
#